data_AF-A0A7W8PDU1-F1
#
_entry.id   AF-A0A7W8PDU1-F1
#
_cell.length_a   1.000
_cell.length_b   1.000
_cell.length_c   1.000
_cell.angle_alpha   90.00
_cell.angle_beta   90.00
_cell.angle_gamma   90.00
#
_symmetry.space_group_name_H-M   'P 1'
#
loop_
_entity.id
_entity.type
_entity.pdbx_description
1 polymer ?
#
loop_
_entity_poly.entity_id
_entity_poly.type
_entity_poly.pdbx_seq_one_letter_code
_entity_poly.pdbx_strand_id
1 'polypeptide(L)' 'MDKLRGMEAFVAAVEGGNFTEAAQRLEISAVMVGKYVRELEERLGARLLERTTRRQSPD' A
#
# COMPACT_ATOMS: atom_id res chain seq x y z
N MET A 1 -6.80 -10.01 -9.86
CA MET A 1 -6.68 -8.54 -9.85
C MET A 1 -5.54 -8.13 -10.78
N ASP A 2 -5.56 -6.91 -11.31
CA ASP A 2 -4.63 -6.46 -12.33
C ASP A 2 -3.21 -6.24 -11.74
N LYS A 3 -2.18 -6.82 -12.37
CA LYS A 3 -0.75 -6.64 -11.99
C LYS A 3 -0.40 -5.17 -11.85
N LEU A 4 -0.93 -4.37 -12.77
CA LEU A 4 -0.59 -2.96 -12.89
C LEU A 4 -1.10 -2.17 -11.68
N ARG A 5 -2.32 -2.47 -11.21
CA ARG A 5 -2.91 -1.85 -10.01
C ARG A 5 -2.08 -2.11 -8.74
N GLY A 6 -1.53 -3.32 -8.61
CA GLY A 6 -0.60 -3.65 -7.52
C GLY A 6 0.67 -2.79 -7.54
N MET A 7 1.25 -2.61 -8.74
CA MET A 7 2.46 -1.82 -8.93
C MET A 7 2.19 -0.32 -8.71
N GLU A 8 1.09 0.22 -9.24
CA GLU A 8 0.65 1.59 -9.01
C GLU A 8 0.43 1.88 -7.51
N ALA A 9 -0.27 0.97 -6.81
CA ALA A 9 -0.50 1.08 -5.36
C ALA A 9 0.81 1.08 -4.57
N PHE A 10 1.77 0.24 -4.95
CA PHE A 10 3.09 0.19 -4.33
C PHE A 10 3.87 1.49 -4.55
N VAL A 11 3.99 1.96 -5.81
CA VAL A 11 4.71 3.20 -6.13
C VAL A 11 4.08 4.39 -5.40
N ALA A 12 2.76 4.52 -5.44
CA ALA A 12 2.06 5.60 -4.77
C ALA A 12 2.27 5.58 -3.24
N ALA A 13 2.33 4.39 -2.63
CA ALA A 13 2.60 4.24 -1.20
C ALA A 13 4.04 4.57 -0.81
N VAL A 14 5.02 4.24 -1.66
CA VAL A 14 6.43 4.60 -1.45
C VAL A 14 6.62 6.11 -1.61
N GLU A 15 6.05 6.72 -2.65
CA GLU A 15 6.17 8.15 -2.90
C GLU A 15 5.46 9.01 -1.84
N GLY A 16 4.26 8.60 -1.40
CA GLY A 16 3.52 9.29 -0.33
C GLY A 16 3.92 8.87 1.09
N GLY A 17 4.80 7.87 1.23
CA GLY A 17 5.24 7.34 2.53
C GLY A 17 4.16 6.68 3.40
N ASN A 18 2.89 6.63 2.95
CA ASN A 18 1.78 5.99 3.67
C ASN A 18 0.62 5.60 2.74
N PHE A 19 -0.23 4.68 3.19
CA PHE A 19 -1.37 4.19 2.41
C PHE A 19 -2.54 5.17 2.27
N THR A 20 -2.65 6.16 3.18
CA THR A 20 -3.71 7.17 3.10
C THR A 20 -3.45 8.15 1.96
N GLU A 21 -2.20 8.55 1.75
CA GLU A 21 -1.80 9.43 0.65
C GLU A 21 -1.88 8.71 -0.70
N ALA A 22 -1.44 7.45 -0.77
CA ALA A 22 -1.62 6.61 -1.95
C ALA A 22 -3.09 6.43 -2.32
N ALA A 23 -3.96 6.25 -1.32
CA ALA A 23 -5.40 6.12 -1.51
C ALA A 23 -6.02 7.38 -2.12
N GLN A 24 -5.60 8.57 -1.65
CA GLN A 24 -6.05 9.84 -2.24
C GLN A 24 -5.60 9.99 -3.70
N ARG A 25 -4.34 9.66 -4.00
CA ARG A 25 -3.77 9.73 -5.36
C ARG A 25 -4.44 8.77 -6.34
N LEU A 26 -4.84 7.60 -5.87
CA LEU A 26 -5.43 6.52 -6.69
C LEU A 26 -6.95 6.50 -6.65
N GLU A 27 -7.58 7.44 -5.94
CA GLU A 27 -9.04 7.54 -5.77
C GLU A 27 -9.69 6.25 -5.25
N ILE A 28 -9.03 5.59 -4.29
CA ILE A 28 -9.48 4.34 -3.66
C ILE A 28 -9.34 4.44 -2.13
N SER A 29 -9.80 3.42 -1.39
CA SER A 29 -9.58 3.38 0.05
C SER A 29 -8.16 2.90 0.41
N ALA A 30 -7.63 3.35 1.56
CA ALA A 30 -6.34 2.86 2.08
C ALA A 30 -6.34 1.33 2.33
N VAL A 31 -7.52 0.76 2.61
CA VAL A 31 -7.70 -0.70 2.70
C VAL A 31 -7.45 -1.37 1.35
N MET A 32 -7.96 -0.79 0.26
CA MET A 32 -7.73 -1.30 -1.09
C MET A 32 -6.27 -1.17 -1.53
N VAL A 33 -5.60 -0.05 -1.21
CA VAL A 33 -4.14 0.10 -1.41
C VAL A 33 -3.40 -1.05 -0.72
N GLY A 34 -3.69 -1.28 0.57
CA GLY A 34 -3.06 -2.34 1.34
C GLY A 34 -3.34 -3.75 0.79
N LYS A 35 -4.53 -3.97 0.21
CA LYS A 35 -4.88 -5.22 -0.48
C LYS A 35 -4.06 -5.40 -1.76
N TYR A 36 -3.99 -4.38 -2.61
CA TYR A 36 -3.23 -4.42 -3.87
C TYR A 36 -1.74 -4.67 -3.66
N VAL A 37 -1.14 -4.02 -2.66
CA VAL A 37 0.26 -4.25 -2.31
C VAL A 37 0.47 -5.69 -1.82
N ARG A 38 -0.42 -6.20 -0.97
CA ARG A 38 -0.32 -7.58 -0.45
C ARG A 38 -0.43 -8.62 -1.56
N GLU A 39 -1.37 -8.46 -2.49
CA GLU A 39 -1.49 -9.36 -3.63
C GLU A 39 -0.25 -9.29 -4.56
N LEU A 40 0.37 -8.12 -4.68
CA LEU A 40 1.62 -7.97 -5.41
C LEU A 40 2.77 -8.71 -4.72
N GLU A 41 2.92 -8.55 -3.40
CA GLU A 41 3.91 -9.25 -2.56
C GLU A 41 3.75 -10.78 -2.66
N GLU A 42 2.51 -11.27 -2.49
CA GLU A 42 2.19 -12.70 -2.57
C GLU A 42 2.60 -13.30 -3.92
N ARG A 43 2.38 -12.56 -5.01
CA ARG A 43 2.74 -13.03 -6.35
C ARG A 43 4.23 -12.94 -6.64
N LEU A 44 4.93 -11.97 -6.06
CA LEU A 44 6.38 -11.86 -6.17
C LEU A 44 7.11 -12.85 -5.24
N GLY A 45 6.41 -13.42 -4.26
CA GLY A 45 7.02 -14.23 -3.20
C GLY A 45 7.97 -13.42 -2.33
N ALA A 46 7.77 -12.10 -2.27
CA ALA A 46 8.68 -11.16 -1.61
C ALA A 46 7.88 -10.08 -0.87
N ARG A 47 8.44 -9.61 0.25
CA ARG A 47 7.89 -8.49 1.00
C ARG A 47 8.46 -7.19 0.43
N LEU A 48 7.58 -6.29 0.00
CA LEU A 48 7.93 -5.01 -0.60
C LEU A 48 7.87 -3.87 0.43
N LEU A 49 6.97 -3.95 1.41
CA LEU A 49 6.82 -2.93 2.44
C LEU A 49 6.85 -3.52 3.86
N GLU A 50 7.68 -2.90 4.71
CA GLU A 50 7.62 -3.10 6.16
C GLU A 50 6.44 -2.30 6.72
N ARG A 51 5.32 -2.97 6.97
CA ARG A 51 4.15 -2.35 7.62
C ARG A 51 4.49 -1.94 9.05
N THR A 52 4.95 -0.71 9.25
CA THR A 52 4.94 -0.08 10.57
C THR A 52 3.55 0.53 10.78
N THR A 53 2.70 -0.13 11.56
CA THR A 53 1.56 0.58 12.15
C THR A 53 2.17 1.64 13.05
N ARG A 54 2.18 2.91 12.63
CA ARG A 54 2.50 4.02 13.54
C ARG A 54 1.58 3.84 14.75
N ARG A 55 2.13 3.36 15.85
CA ARG A 55 1.42 3.21 17.12
C ARG A 55 0.95 4.62 17.47
N GLN A 56 -0.36 4.82 17.52
CA GLN A 56 -0.91 5.98 18.21
C GLN A 56 -0.56 5.77 19.68
N SER A 57 0.51 6.43 20.15
CA SER A 57 0.70 6.62 21.58
C SER A 57 -0.37 7.64 22.00
N PRO A 58 -1.31 7.29 22.88
CA PRO A 58 -2.16 8.30 23.49
C PRO A 58 -1.31 9.18 24.42
N ASP A 59 -1.59 10.49 24.42
CA ASP A 59 -1.16 11.43 25.48
C ASP A 59 -1.89 11.09 26.79
#